data_AF-A0A959XZJ6-F1
#
_entry.id   AF-A0A959XZJ6-F1
#
_cell.length_a   1.000
_cell.length_b   1.000
_cell.length_c   1.000
_cell.angle_alpha   90.00
_cell.angle_beta   90.00
_cell.angle_gamma   90.00
#
_symmetry.space_group_name_H-M   'P 1'
#
loop_
_entity.id
_entity.type
_entity.pdbx_description
1 polymer ?
#
loop_
_entity_poly.entity_id
_entity_poly.type
_entity_poly.pdbx_seq_one_letter_code
_entity_poly.pdbx_strand_id
1 'polypeptide(L)'
;MSEKLQQDHFRVTPKKNENPGASPSGGGLEGAYLQGRGAQINTKNKFEKHEVTREHKEAVDDWDEVNVNTQYIEQESKSIVNKVESPDVGMMYSMNPYAGCEHGCIYCYARNVHEYWGYSAGLDFERKIIVKKNAPQLLRKFLMKKNWDATPIMLSGNTDCYQPAEQNYRLTRGLLEVCNEFNQPVGILTKNSWILKDKDVLQEMAKKRIVSAMVSITSFNEDLRRVMEPRTTTAKQKLKVINELSAAGVRMGIMMGPMIPGLNEHEMQRIMKAARDNGATFTAYTFIRLNGAIKFLFHDW
;
A
#
# COMPACT_ATOMS: atom_id res chain seq x y z
N MET A 1 -9.42 -20.85 -19.61
CA MET A 1 -8.00 -21.23 -19.75
C MET A 1 -7.40 -21.42 -18.37
N SER A 2 -7.16 -22.67 -18.01
CA SER A 2 -6.60 -23.11 -16.71
C SER A 2 -5.09 -23.26 -16.84
N GLU A 3 -4.38 -22.20 -17.23
CA GLU A 3 -2.94 -22.17 -17.00
C GLU A 3 -2.76 -21.79 -15.54
N LYS A 4 -2.42 -22.80 -14.72
CA LYS A 4 -1.93 -22.57 -13.36
C LYS A 4 -0.82 -21.53 -13.47
N LEU A 5 -0.94 -20.41 -12.74
CA LEU A 5 0.19 -19.50 -12.51
C LEU A 5 1.32 -20.36 -11.94
N GLN A 6 2.25 -20.82 -12.79
CA GLN A 6 3.30 -21.75 -12.39
C GLN A 6 4.20 -21.02 -11.41
N GLN A 7 4.38 -21.56 -10.21
CA GLN A 7 5.34 -21.03 -9.24
C GLN A 7 6.75 -21.44 -9.72
N ASP A 8 7.67 -20.49 -9.85
CA ASP A 8 9.06 -20.81 -10.16
C ASP A 8 9.74 -21.40 -8.92
N HIS A 9 10.61 -22.39 -9.16
CA HIS A 9 11.17 -23.28 -8.14
C HIS A 9 12.36 -22.70 -7.36
N PHE A 10 12.61 -21.39 -7.40
CA PHE A 10 13.62 -20.76 -6.56
C PHE A 10 13.05 -20.57 -5.14
N ARG A 11 13.06 -21.68 -4.39
CA ARG A 11 12.52 -21.81 -3.04
C ARG A 11 13.32 -20.97 -2.04
N VAL A 12 13.00 -19.69 -1.92
CA VAL A 12 13.04 -19.05 -0.60
C VAL A 12 11.84 -19.64 0.15
N THR A 13 12.07 -20.75 0.83
CA THR A 13 11.03 -21.35 1.69
C THR A 13 11.00 -20.49 2.94
N PRO A 14 9.89 -19.80 3.27
CA PRO A 14 9.79 -19.14 4.56
C PRO A 14 10.05 -20.19 5.63
N LYS A 15 10.97 -19.88 6.56
CA LYS A 15 11.25 -20.76 7.69
C LYS A 15 9.89 -21.04 8.36
N LYS A 16 9.49 -22.31 8.46
CA LYS A 16 8.23 -22.66 9.13
C LYS A 16 8.37 -22.19 10.58
N ASN A 17 7.53 -21.25 10.99
CA ASN A 17 7.47 -20.82 12.38
C ASN A 17 7.14 -22.05 13.23
N GLU A 18 8.03 -22.40 14.16
CA GLU A 18 7.87 -23.57 15.01
C GLU A 18 6.75 -23.42 16.05
N ASN A 19 6.06 -22.27 16.13
CA ASN A 19 4.92 -22.09 17.05
C ASN A 19 3.83 -21.16 16.48
N PRO A 20 2.88 -21.67 15.68
CA PRO A 20 1.70 -20.90 15.28
C PRO A 20 0.59 -20.88 16.36
N GLY A 21 0.80 -21.52 17.52
CA GLY A 21 -0.25 -21.66 18.54
C GLY A 21 0.23 -22.09 19.95
N ALA A 22 1.44 -21.73 20.37
CA ALA A 22 1.87 -22.03 21.74
C ALA A 22 1.16 -21.10 22.75
N SER A 23 0.28 -21.68 23.55
CA SER A 23 -0.11 -21.13 24.86
C SER A 23 1.14 -20.95 25.73
N PRO A 24 1.17 -19.95 26.63
CA PRO A 24 2.37 -19.58 27.37
C PRO A 24 2.63 -20.59 28.49
N SER A 25 3.23 -21.73 28.15
CA SER A 25 3.78 -22.63 29.15
C SER A 25 5.00 -23.35 28.59
N GLY A 26 6.18 -22.77 28.84
CA GLY A 26 7.45 -23.48 28.74
C GLY A 26 8.49 -22.84 27.82
N GLY A 27 9.37 -22.03 28.42
CA GLY A 27 10.81 -21.91 28.11
C GLY A 27 11.25 -21.81 26.65
N GLY A 28 11.23 -20.59 26.09
CA GLY A 28 11.84 -20.24 24.81
C GLY A 28 11.30 -18.88 24.33
N LEU A 29 11.91 -17.78 24.76
CA LEU A 29 11.39 -16.41 24.61
C LEU A 29 11.72 -15.81 23.23
N GLU A 30 11.08 -16.27 22.16
CA GLU A 30 10.83 -15.47 20.94
C GLU A 30 9.46 -14.78 21.09
N GLY A 31 9.38 -13.46 20.86
CA GLY A 31 8.10 -12.75 20.89
C GLY A 31 7.11 -13.37 19.90
N ALA A 32 5.84 -13.49 20.29
CA ALA A 32 4.83 -14.13 19.45
C ALA A 32 4.68 -13.37 18.11
N TYR A 33 4.88 -14.07 16.99
CA TYR A 33 4.76 -13.49 15.65
C TYR A 33 3.35 -12.89 15.42
N LEU A 34 3.31 -11.61 15.07
CA LEU A 34 2.07 -10.86 14.87
C LEU A 34 1.50 -11.17 13.49
N GLN A 35 0.58 -12.15 13.43
CA GLN A 35 -0.07 -12.51 12.17
C GLN A 35 -0.82 -11.34 11.54
N GLY A 36 -0.73 -11.23 10.20
CA GLY A 36 -1.36 -10.16 9.43
C GLY A 36 -0.63 -8.81 9.50
N ARG A 37 0.51 -8.75 10.20
CA ARG A 37 1.38 -7.58 10.28
C ARG A 37 2.63 -7.77 9.43
N GLY A 38 3.09 -6.69 8.82
CA GLY A 38 4.32 -6.70 8.02
C GLY A 38 5.54 -6.52 8.91
N ALA A 39 5.59 -5.39 9.61
CA ALA A 39 6.61 -5.15 10.61
C ALA A 39 6.31 -5.96 11.88
N GLN A 40 7.33 -6.56 12.48
CA GLN A 40 7.23 -7.25 13.78
C GLN A 40 7.74 -6.38 14.93
N ILE A 41 8.41 -5.26 14.61
CA ILE A 41 8.99 -4.31 15.56
C ILE A 41 8.53 -2.88 15.28
N ASN A 42 8.68 -2.01 16.28
CA ASN A 42 8.67 -0.56 16.08
C ASN A 42 10.12 -0.06 16.05
N THR A 43 10.49 0.63 14.97
CA THR A 43 11.78 1.34 14.91
C THR A 43 11.70 2.64 15.69
N LYS A 44 12.85 3.11 16.19
CA LYS A 44 13.01 4.46 16.73
C LYS A 44 12.53 5.50 15.71
N ASN A 45 11.72 6.46 16.17
CA ASN A 45 11.39 7.64 15.39
C ASN A 45 12.57 8.61 15.43
N LYS A 46 13.15 8.92 14.26
CA LYS A 46 14.33 9.79 14.18
C LYS A 46 14.10 11.26 14.60
N PHE A 47 12.84 11.70 14.69
CA PHE A 47 12.50 13.07 15.09
C PHE A 47 12.24 13.22 16.60
N GLU A 48 12.06 12.11 17.30
CA GLU A 48 11.84 12.12 18.74
C GLU A 48 13.18 12.21 19.49
N LYS A 49 13.24 13.12 20.47
CA LYS A 49 14.44 13.33 21.31
C LYS A 49 14.59 12.27 22.40
N HIS A 50 13.46 11.76 22.90
CA HIS A 50 13.41 10.79 23.97
C HIS A 50 12.88 9.47 23.43
N GLU A 51 13.48 8.39 23.88
CA GLU A 51 13.11 7.04 23.49
C GLU A 51 12.82 6.26 24.78
N VAL A 52 11.67 5.58 24.80
CA VAL A 52 11.35 4.62 25.85
C VAL A 52 11.67 3.25 25.28
N THR A 53 12.80 2.68 25.68
CA THR A 53 13.26 1.35 25.25
C THR A 53 13.21 0.39 26.44
N ARG A 54 12.91 -0.88 26.18
CA ARG A 54 12.99 -1.94 27.18
C ARG A 54 14.45 -2.33 27.37
N GLU A 55 15.07 -1.94 28.48
CA GLU A 55 16.47 -2.31 28.76
C GLU A 55 16.63 -3.67 29.46
N HIS A 56 15.61 -4.20 30.16
CA HIS A 56 15.71 -5.50 30.85
C HIS A 56 14.34 -6.16 31.09
N LYS A 57 14.23 -7.49 30.89
CA LYS A 57 13.08 -8.31 31.34
C LYS A 57 13.35 -8.77 32.78
N GLU A 58 13.17 -7.88 33.75
CA GLU A 58 13.00 -8.31 35.14
C GLU A 58 11.49 -8.46 35.40
N ALA A 59 11.10 -9.69 35.73
CA ALA A 59 9.72 -10.14 35.79
C ALA A 59 8.88 -9.32 36.78
N VAL A 60 7.63 -9.01 36.38
CA VAL A 60 6.39 -8.73 37.14
C VAL A 60 5.37 -7.95 36.28
N ASP A 61 5.80 -7.49 35.12
CA ASP A 61 4.96 -6.73 34.20
C ASP A 61 4.61 -7.59 32.96
N ASP A 62 3.61 -8.49 33.11
CA ASP A 62 2.99 -9.24 32.01
C ASP A 62 2.20 -8.28 31.11
N TRP A 63 2.92 -7.49 30.31
CA TRP A 63 2.33 -6.75 29.21
C TRP A 63 2.19 -7.69 28.03
N ASP A 64 1.04 -8.36 27.92
CA ASP A 64 0.67 -9.07 26.69
C ASP A 64 0.72 -8.08 25.52
N GLU A 65 1.67 -8.28 24.60
CA GLU A 65 1.66 -7.60 23.30
C GLU A 65 0.56 -8.20 22.44
N VAL A 66 -0.68 -7.87 22.80
CA VAL A 66 -1.84 -8.24 22.00
C VAL A 66 -1.64 -7.64 20.61
N ASN A 67 -1.96 -8.41 19.56
CA ASN A 67 -2.04 -7.87 18.20
C ASN A 67 -3.20 -6.87 18.13
N VAL A 68 -2.93 -5.62 18.55
CA VAL A 68 -3.94 -4.56 18.66
C VAL A 68 -4.55 -4.30 17.30
N ASN A 69 -5.88 -4.12 17.27
CA ASN A 69 -6.61 -3.75 16.06
C ASN A 69 -6.13 -2.41 15.49
N THR A 70 -6.25 -2.25 14.17
CA THR A 70 -5.95 -0.97 13.52
C THR A 70 -6.92 0.12 14.03
N GLN A 71 -6.36 1.26 14.40
CA GLN A 71 -7.04 2.46 14.86
C GLN A 71 -7.11 3.49 13.72
N TYR A 72 -8.29 4.08 13.54
CA TYR A 72 -8.51 5.18 12.59
C TYR A 72 -8.53 6.51 13.35
N ILE A 73 -7.64 7.42 12.98
CA ILE A 73 -7.50 8.74 13.58
C ILE A 73 -8.06 9.74 12.59
N GLU A 74 -9.29 10.16 12.81
CA GLU A 74 -9.97 11.13 11.96
C GLU A 74 -9.40 12.54 12.18
N GLN A 75 -9.04 13.22 11.10
CA GLN A 75 -8.57 14.61 11.16
C GLN A 75 -9.11 15.46 10.02
N GLU A 76 -9.16 16.77 10.24
CA GLU A 76 -9.35 17.75 9.20
C GLU A 76 -8.00 18.28 8.69
N SER A 77 -7.72 18.04 7.41
CA SER A 77 -6.47 18.50 6.79
C SER A 77 -6.60 19.92 6.25
N LYS A 78 -5.47 20.63 6.11
CA LYS A 78 -5.43 21.96 5.48
C LYS A 78 -5.31 21.90 3.96
N SER A 79 -4.69 20.85 3.44
CA SER A 79 -4.47 20.61 2.01
C SER A 79 -4.53 19.11 1.70
N ILE A 80 -4.75 18.77 0.42
CA ILE A 80 -4.83 17.38 -0.05
C ILE A 80 -3.93 17.08 -1.25
N VAL A 81 -3.75 18.06 -2.15
CA VAL A 81 -2.87 17.96 -3.32
C VAL A 81 -1.48 18.47 -2.95
N ASN A 82 -0.47 17.64 -3.21
CA ASN A 82 0.93 17.95 -2.95
C ASN A 82 1.72 17.86 -4.25
N LYS A 83 2.59 18.84 -4.50
CA LYS A 83 3.55 18.77 -5.59
C LYS A 83 4.63 17.76 -5.22
N VAL A 84 5.01 16.92 -6.17
CA VAL A 84 6.06 15.92 -6.00
C VAL A 84 7.30 16.41 -6.72
N GLU A 85 8.38 16.60 -5.97
CA GLU A 85 9.64 17.17 -6.48
C GLU A 85 10.78 16.15 -6.51
N SER A 86 10.48 14.89 -6.19
CA SER A 86 11.48 13.84 -6.23
C SER A 86 11.81 13.45 -7.67
N PRO A 87 13.09 13.43 -8.07
CA PRO A 87 13.51 13.05 -9.41
C PRO A 87 13.27 11.56 -9.71
N ASP A 88 13.00 10.76 -8.67
CA ASP A 88 12.85 9.31 -8.77
C ASP A 88 11.43 8.86 -9.15
N VAL A 89 10.45 9.74 -9.04
CA VAL A 89 9.04 9.42 -9.28
C VAL A 89 8.49 10.34 -10.36
N GLY A 90 8.03 9.77 -11.48
CA GLY A 90 7.51 10.53 -12.63
C GLY A 90 6.14 11.16 -12.42
N MET A 91 5.68 11.33 -11.17
CA MET A 91 4.40 11.97 -10.87
C MET A 91 4.63 13.44 -10.53
N MET A 92 3.79 14.34 -11.06
CA MET A 92 3.91 15.79 -10.80
C MET A 92 3.19 16.21 -9.52
N TYR A 93 2.00 15.66 -9.30
CA TYR A 93 1.18 15.90 -8.13
C TYR A 93 0.67 14.59 -7.56
N SER A 94 0.55 14.54 -6.24
CA SER A 94 -0.06 13.42 -5.54
C SER A 94 -1.15 13.89 -4.58
N MET A 95 -2.13 13.02 -4.38
CA MET A 95 -3.13 13.17 -3.32
C MET A 95 -3.34 11.84 -2.62
N ASN A 96 -3.54 11.91 -1.30
CA ASN A 96 -3.65 10.72 -0.46
C ASN A 96 -4.73 10.99 0.60
N PRO A 97 -5.87 10.28 0.58
CA PRO A 97 -6.95 10.44 1.55
C PRO A 97 -6.58 9.94 2.95
N TYR A 98 -5.57 9.07 3.03
CA TYR A 98 -5.08 8.49 4.28
C TYR A 98 -3.59 8.83 4.51
N ALA A 99 -3.10 8.60 5.72
CA ALA A 99 -1.68 8.44 6.01
C ALA A 99 -1.47 7.24 6.95
N GLY A 100 -0.42 6.46 6.69
CA GLY A 100 -0.35 5.07 7.17
C GLY A 100 -1.08 4.14 6.20
N CYS A 101 -0.65 2.87 6.15
CA CYS A 101 -1.29 1.89 5.26
C CYS A 101 -1.46 0.53 5.92
N GLU A 102 -2.69 0.06 5.95
CA GLU A 102 -3.06 -1.25 6.49
C GLU A 102 -2.52 -2.42 5.65
N HIS A 103 -2.08 -2.22 4.42
CA HIS A 103 -1.47 -3.34 3.69
C HIS A 103 -0.22 -3.91 4.39
N GLY A 104 0.45 -3.08 5.20
CA GLY A 104 1.59 -3.52 5.99
C GLY A 104 2.75 -4.01 5.13
N CYS A 105 2.94 -3.50 3.92
CA CYS A 105 4.06 -3.98 3.09
C CYS A 105 5.39 -3.63 3.74
N ILE A 106 6.24 -4.60 4.02
CA ILE A 106 7.45 -4.40 4.84
C ILE A 106 8.44 -3.42 4.20
N TYR A 107 8.56 -3.47 2.88
CA TYR A 107 9.46 -2.65 2.07
C TYR A 107 8.94 -1.22 1.80
N CYS A 108 7.78 -0.83 2.32
CA CYS A 108 7.06 0.37 1.86
C CYS A 108 7.80 1.67 2.21
N TYR A 109 8.21 2.44 1.18
CA TYR A 109 8.92 3.73 1.37
C TYR A 109 8.15 4.73 2.25
N ALA A 110 6.83 4.65 2.23
CA ALA A 110 5.94 5.55 2.95
C ALA A 110 6.00 5.39 4.47
N ARG A 111 6.56 4.28 4.97
CA ARG A 111 6.76 4.04 6.41
C ARG A 111 7.55 5.18 7.07
N ASN A 112 8.54 5.73 6.37
CA ASN A 112 9.33 6.87 6.84
C ASN A 112 8.50 8.15 7.03
N VAL A 113 7.36 8.29 6.35
CA VAL A 113 6.51 9.48 6.47
C VAL A 113 5.73 9.47 7.80
N HIS A 114 5.50 8.29 8.38
CA HIS A 114 4.80 8.18 9.66
C HIS A 114 5.58 8.79 10.82
N GLU A 115 6.90 8.82 10.71
CA GLU A 115 7.79 9.45 11.69
C GLU A 115 7.50 10.95 11.88
N TYR A 116 7.08 11.66 10.82
CA TYR A 116 6.72 13.09 10.93
C TYR A 116 5.48 13.34 11.81
N TRP A 117 4.68 12.31 12.07
CA TRP A 117 3.49 12.37 12.94
C TRP A 117 3.78 11.89 14.37
N GLY A 118 5.06 11.70 14.72
CA GLY A 118 5.46 11.18 16.03
C GLY A 118 5.31 9.66 16.16
N TYR A 119 4.95 8.96 15.09
CA TYR A 119 4.72 7.51 15.09
C TYR A 119 5.92 6.71 14.57
N SER A 120 6.04 5.45 14.97
CA SER A 120 7.05 4.57 14.40
C SER A 120 6.76 4.19 12.95
N ALA A 121 7.82 4.00 12.15
CA ALA A 121 7.74 3.45 10.80
C ALA A 121 7.39 1.94 10.76
N GLY A 122 7.46 1.26 11.92
CA GLY A 122 7.17 -0.15 12.09
C GLY A 122 5.67 -0.47 12.19
N LEU A 123 5.25 -1.09 13.29
CA LEU A 123 3.87 -1.48 13.55
C LEU A 123 2.90 -0.30 13.55
N ASP A 124 3.32 0.87 14.04
CA ASP A 124 2.45 2.05 14.10
C ASP A 124 1.98 2.49 12.70
N PHE A 125 2.80 2.37 11.66
CA PHE A 125 2.42 2.71 10.27
C PHE A 125 1.19 1.96 9.76
N GLU A 126 1.03 0.71 10.18
CA GLU A 126 -0.03 -0.19 9.72
C GLU A 126 -1.15 -0.40 10.76
N ARG A 127 -0.97 0.17 11.96
CA ARG A 127 -1.95 0.18 13.06
C ARG A 127 -2.61 1.53 13.26
N LYS A 128 -1.93 2.66 13.02
CA LYS A 128 -2.47 4.01 13.24
C LYS A 128 -2.66 4.69 11.90
N ILE A 129 -3.89 4.70 11.41
CA ILE A 129 -4.22 5.23 10.09
C ILE A 129 -4.90 6.59 10.28
N ILE A 130 -4.27 7.63 9.76
CA ILE A 130 -4.80 8.98 9.80
C ILE A 130 -5.75 9.15 8.60
N VAL A 131 -6.99 9.56 8.87
CA VAL A 131 -8.06 9.67 7.88
C VAL A 131 -8.39 11.15 7.64
N LYS A 132 -8.20 11.63 6.42
CA LYS A 132 -8.45 13.04 6.04
C LYS A 132 -9.90 13.21 5.58
N LYS A 133 -10.84 13.36 6.52
CA LYS A 133 -12.29 13.35 6.22
C LYS A 133 -12.73 14.43 5.25
N ASN A 134 -12.07 15.57 5.27
CA ASN A 134 -12.38 16.71 4.41
C ASN A 134 -11.66 16.64 3.04
N ALA A 135 -11.08 15.50 2.66
CA ALA A 135 -10.30 15.36 1.43
C ALA A 135 -11.07 15.75 0.14
N PRO A 136 -12.32 15.30 -0.10
CA PRO A 136 -13.08 15.72 -1.28
C PRO A 136 -13.35 17.23 -1.33
N GLN A 137 -13.67 17.84 -0.18
CA GLN A 137 -13.93 19.28 -0.07
C GLN A 137 -12.66 20.10 -0.36
N LEU A 138 -11.52 19.65 0.17
CA LEU A 138 -10.22 20.26 -0.11
C LEU A 138 -9.83 20.15 -1.59
N LEU A 139 -10.12 19.00 -2.24
CA LEU A 139 -9.83 18.81 -3.65
C LEU A 139 -10.67 19.77 -4.49
N ARG A 140 -11.97 19.86 -4.24
CA ARG A 140 -12.85 20.81 -4.93
C ARG A 140 -12.33 22.24 -4.81
N LYS A 141 -12.00 22.67 -3.58
CA LYS A 141 -11.42 24.00 -3.33
C LYS A 141 -10.11 24.21 -4.08
N PHE A 142 -9.27 23.18 -4.19
CA PHE A 142 -8.01 23.25 -4.92
C PHE A 142 -8.23 23.42 -6.43
N LEU A 143 -9.16 22.66 -7.02
CA LEU A 143 -9.44 22.71 -8.46
C LEU A 143 -10.11 24.01 -8.92
N MET A 144 -10.73 24.77 -8.01
CA MET A 144 -11.28 26.10 -8.28
C MET A 144 -10.22 27.22 -8.42
N LYS A 145 -8.93 26.92 -8.24
CA LYS A 145 -7.86 27.92 -8.42
C LYS A 145 -7.75 28.33 -9.88
N LYS A 146 -7.77 29.65 -10.15
CA LYS A 146 -7.72 30.22 -11.51
C LYS A 146 -6.53 29.76 -12.37
N ASN A 147 -5.38 29.48 -11.74
CA ASN A 147 -4.15 29.12 -12.44
C ASN A 147 -3.88 27.61 -12.41
N TRP A 148 -4.87 26.78 -12.10
CA TRP A 148 -4.71 25.33 -12.16
C TRP A 148 -4.84 24.85 -13.60
N ASP A 149 -3.83 24.11 -14.07
CA ASP A 149 -3.67 23.68 -15.46
C ASP A 149 -4.21 22.27 -15.74
N ALA A 150 -4.90 21.67 -14.75
CA ALA A 150 -5.39 20.29 -14.80
C ALA A 150 -4.28 19.24 -15.01
N THR A 151 -3.04 19.51 -14.58
CA THR A 151 -1.97 18.50 -14.54
C THR A 151 -2.45 17.23 -13.84
N PRO A 152 -2.17 16.02 -14.37
CA PRO A 152 -2.61 14.77 -13.75
C PRO A 152 -2.18 14.63 -12.29
N ILE A 153 -3.11 14.21 -11.43
CA ILE A 153 -2.85 13.97 -10.01
C ILE A 153 -2.82 12.47 -9.76
N MET A 154 -1.77 11.99 -9.10
CA MET A 154 -1.66 10.59 -8.69
C MET A 154 -2.35 10.37 -7.34
N LEU A 155 -3.41 9.58 -7.36
CA LEU A 155 -4.00 9.00 -6.17
C LEU A 155 -3.16 7.78 -5.75
N SER A 156 -2.87 7.69 -4.45
CA SER A 156 -2.00 6.66 -3.87
C SER A 156 -0.51 6.77 -4.14
N GLY A 157 -0.01 8.00 -4.12
CA GLY A 157 1.43 8.27 -4.15
C GLY A 157 2.18 7.98 -2.85
N ASN A 158 1.51 7.69 -1.73
CA ASN A 158 2.19 7.34 -0.46
C ASN A 158 1.43 6.30 0.37
N THR A 159 0.11 6.21 0.20
CA THR A 159 -0.73 5.20 0.85
C THR A 159 -1.68 4.61 -0.16
N ASP A 160 -2.14 3.39 0.06
CA ASP A 160 -3.20 2.84 -0.76
C ASP A 160 -4.55 3.51 -0.43
N CYS A 161 -5.24 3.97 -1.45
CA CYS A 161 -6.54 4.64 -1.36
C CYS A 161 -7.67 3.61 -1.21
N TYR A 162 -7.43 2.36 -1.62
CA TYR A 162 -8.36 1.24 -1.50
C TYR A 162 -7.93 0.25 -0.40
N GLN A 163 -7.19 0.72 0.60
CA GLN A 163 -6.93 -0.06 1.82
C GLN A 163 -8.24 -0.38 2.57
N PRO A 164 -8.26 -1.38 3.49
CA PRO A 164 -9.47 -1.77 4.23
C PRO A 164 -10.31 -0.62 4.81
N ALA A 165 -9.68 0.45 5.32
CA ALA A 165 -10.36 1.69 5.75
C ALA A 165 -11.39 2.23 4.75
N GLU A 166 -11.14 2.10 3.44
CA GLU A 166 -12.00 2.61 2.38
C GLU A 166 -13.39 1.94 2.35
N GLN A 167 -13.55 0.76 2.96
CA GLN A 167 -14.86 0.11 3.10
C GLN A 167 -15.82 0.94 3.96
N ASN A 168 -15.29 1.68 4.94
CA ASN A 168 -16.06 2.52 5.85
C ASN A 168 -16.14 3.97 5.36
N TYR A 169 -15.00 4.53 4.93
CA TYR A 169 -14.88 5.98 4.73
C TYR A 169 -15.29 6.47 3.34
N ARG A 170 -15.13 5.64 2.30
CA ARG A 170 -15.43 5.95 0.89
C ARG A 170 -14.87 7.29 0.38
N LEU A 171 -13.73 7.74 0.93
CA LEU A 171 -13.09 9.01 0.57
C LEU A 171 -12.53 8.98 -0.84
N THR A 172 -12.04 7.83 -1.29
CA THR A 172 -11.53 7.65 -2.65
C THR A 172 -12.64 7.87 -3.66
N ARG A 173 -13.82 7.28 -3.42
CA ARG A 173 -14.99 7.51 -4.27
C ARG A 173 -15.33 8.99 -4.37
N GLY A 174 -15.41 9.68 -3.23
CA GLY A 174 -15.69 11.13 -3.21
C GLY A 174 -14.63 11.96 -3.95
N LEU A 175 -13.34 11.59 -3.87
CA LEU A 175 -12.29 12.22 -4.66
C LEU A 175 -12.46 11.98 -6.16
N LEU A 176 -12.81 10.75 -6.58
CA LEU A 176 -13.06 10.41 -7.97
C LEU A 176 -14.27 11.15 -8.55
N GLU A 177 -15.35 11.30 -7.78
CA GLU A 177 -16.52 12.07 -8.16
C GLU A 177 -16.18 13.54 -8.40
N VAL A 178 -15.38 14.15 -7.51
CA VAL A 178 -14.86 15.51 -7.70
C VAL A 178 -13.96 15.60 -8.94
N CYS A 179 -13.06 14.64 -9.15
CA CYS A 179 -12.22 14.61 -10.36
C CYS A 179 -13.08 14.52 -11.63
N ASN A 180 -14.12 13.70 -11.63
CA ASN A 180 -15.02 13.54 -12.77
C ASN A 180 -15.81 14.82 -13.08
N GLU A 181 -16.27 15.55 -12.06
CA GLU A 181 -16.99 16.82 -12.22
C GLU A 181 -16.10 17.90 -12.87
N PHE A 182 -14.86 18.02 -12.40
CA PHE A 182 -13.92 19.04 -12.90
C PHE A 182 -13.12 18.60 -14.14
N ASN A 183 -13.41 17.40 -14.67
CA ASN A 183 -12.62 16.75 -15.72
C ASN A 183 -11.11 16.68 -15.41
N GLN A 184 -10.77 16.55 -14.12
CA GLN A 184 -9.39 16.49 -13.64
C GLN A 184 -8.79 15.09 -13.95
N PRO A 185 -7.69 15.01 -14.73
CA PRO A 185 -7.00 13.75 -14.94
C PRO A 185 -6.45 13.14 -13.65
N VAL A 186 -6.66 11.85 -13.45
CA VAL A 186 -6.22 11.10 -12.26
C VAL A 186 -5.53 9.79 -12.63
N GLY A 187 -4.40 9.53 -11.99
CA GLY A 187 -3.75 8.22 -11.94
C GLY A 187 -4.09 7.54 -10.63
N ILE A 188 -4.30 6.22 -10.63
CA ILE A 188 -4.58 5.45 -9.41
C ILE A 188 -3.58 4.31 -9.30
N LEU A 189 -3.00 4.10 -8.13
CA LEU A 189 -2.18 2.93 -7.83
C LEU A 189 -2.76 2.18 -6.64
N THR A 190 -3.03 0.88 -6.78
CA THR A 190 -3.54 0.07 -5.66
C THR A 190 -3.01 -1.35 -5.65
N LYS A 191 -3.07 -1.99 -4.48
CA LYS A 191 -2.80 -3.41 -4.23
C LYS A 191 -4.08 -4.20 -3.88
N ASN A 192 -5.23 -3.55 -3.90
CA ASN A 192 -6.50 -4.14 -3.46
C ASN A 192 -7.53 -4.19 -4.59
N SER A 193 -8.44 -5.18 -4.56
CA SER A 193 -9.51 -5.30 -5.56
C SER A 193 -10.72 -4.39 -5.29
N TRP A 194 -10.71 -3.63 -4.19
CA TRP A 194 -11.83 -2.78 -3.81
C TRP A 194 -12.12 -1.65 -4.80
N ILE A 195 -11.15 -1.29 -5.65
CA ILE A 195 -11.32 -0.39 -6.80
C ILE A 195 -12.50 -0.77 -7.70
N LEU A 196 -12.84 -2.06 -7.79
CA LEU A 196 -14.00 -2.53 -8.56
C LEU A 196 -15.34 -1.98 -8.05
N LYS A 197 -15.43 -1.54 -6.79
CA LYS A 197 -16.66 -0.94 -6.24
C LYS A 197 -16.95 0.45 -6.76
N ASP A 198 -15.96 1.11 -7.39
CA ASP A 198 -16.12 2.41 -8.02
C ASP A 198 -16.01 2.30 -9.56
N LYS A 199 -16.21 1.09 -10.11
CA LYS A 199 -16.18 0.82 -11.54
C LYS A 199 -17.12 1.73 -12.33
N ASP A 200 -18.28 2.08 -11.76
CA ASP A 200 -19.25 2.99 -12.35
C ASP A 200 -18.66 4.38 -12.60
N VAL A 201 -18.05 4.99 -11.58
CA VAL A 201 -17.41 6.31 -11.71
C VAL A 201 -16.18 6.24 -12.62
N LEU A 202 -15.36 5.20 -12.48
CA LEU A 202 -14.17 4.99 -13.30
C LEU A 202 -14.52 4.82 -14.78
N GLN A 203 -15.64 4.15 -15.10
CA GLN A 203 -16.11 3.97 -16.47
C GLN A 203 -16.53 5.30 -17.10
N GLU A 204 -17.22 6.18 -16.37
CA GLU A 204 -17.55 7.53 -16.87
C GLU A 204 -16.30 8.38 -17.10
N MET A 205 -15.33 8.34 -16.18
CA MET A 205 -14.05 9.02 -16.36
C MET A 205 -13.24 8.44 -17.53
N ALA A 206 -13.34 7.13 -17.79
CA ALA A 206 -12.67 6.48 -18.90
C ALA A 206 -13.19 6.96 -20.25
N LYS A 207 -14.51 7.20 -20.40
CA LYS A 207 -15.09 7.79 -21.62
C LYS A 207 -14.47 9.16 -21.94
N LYS A 208 -14.16 9.94 -20.91
CA LYS A 208 -13.49 11.25 -21.01
C LYS A 208 -11.97 11.16 -21.15
N ARG A 209 -11.38 9.95 -21.04
CA ARG A 209 -9.94 9.69 -21.06
C ARG A 209 -9.15 10.42 -19.96
N ILE A 210 -9.78 10.64 -18.81
CA ILE A 210 -9.18 11.35 -17.66
C ILE A 210 -8.78 10.41 -16.51
N VAL A 211 -8.80 9.09 -16.71
CA VAL A 211 -8.40 8.12 -15.68
C VAL A 211 -7.47 7.07 -16.23
N SER A 212 -6.45 6.74 -15.43
CA SER A 212 -5.64 5.55 -15.60
C SER A 212 -5.41 4.90 -14.24
N ALA A 213 -5.33 3.57 -14.22
CA ALA A 213 -5.12 2.83 -12.97
C ALA A 213 -4.07 1.74 -13.15
N MET A 214 -3.32 1.50 -12.08
CA MET A 214 -2.32 0.45 -11.97
C MET A 214 -2.61 -0.40 -10.76
N VAL A 215 -2.48 -1.72 -10.93
CA VAL A 215 -2.50 -2.66 -9.81
C VAL A 215 -1.08 -3.14 -9.56
N SER A 216 -0.63 -3.15 -8.31
CA SER A 216 0.72 -3.65 -8.00
C SER A 216 0.73 -5.16 -7.82
N ILE A 217 1.46 -5.86 -8.69
CA ILE A 217 1.72 -7.30 -8.59
C ILE A 217 3.22 -7.47 -8.44
N THR A 218 3.65 -7.94 -7.28
CA THR A 218 5.07 -8.15 -6.94
C THR A 218 5.50 -9.60 -7.10
N SER A 219 4.59 -10.56 -6.94
CA SER A 219 4.86 -11.98 -7.09
C SER A 219 3.54 -12.75 -7.30
N PHE A 220 3.60 -13.88 -7.99
CA PHE A 220 2.56 -14.92 -8.02
C PHE A 220 2.76 -15.99 -6.95
N ASN A 221 3.86 -15.95 -6.20
CA ASN A 221 4.06 -16.76 -5.02
C ASN A 221 3.25 -16.17 -3.85
N GLU A 222 2.15 -16.84 -3.50
CA GLU A 222 1.26 -16.42 -2.42
C GLU A 222 1.90 -16.53 -1.03
N ASP A 223 2.85 -17.44 -0.83
CA ASP A 223 3.58 -17.54 0.45
C ASP A 223 4.47 -16.33 0.63
N LEU A 224 5.22 -15.94 -0.40
CA LEU A 224 6.01 -14.70 -0.39
C LEU A 224 5.13 -13.46 -0.17
N ARG A 225 4.00 -13.35 -0.89
CA ARG A 225 3.04 -12.25 -0.72
C ARG A 225 2.51 -12.17 0.72
N ARG A 226 2.20 -13.32 1.36
CA ARG A 226 1.67 -13.34 2.74
C ARG A 226 2.64 -12.77 3.76
N VAL A 227 3.94 -12.98 3.59
CA VAL A 227 4.95 -12.44 4.52
C VAL A 227 5.31 -11.00 4.15
N MET A 228 5.46 -10.71 2.86
CA MET A 228 5.93 -9.40 2.40
C MET A 228 4.84 -8.31 2.39
N GLU A 229 3.59 -8.71 2.11
CA GLU A 229 2.43 -7.84 1.88
C GLU A 229 1.12 -8.45 2.43
N PRO A 230 1.05 -8.74 3.74
CA PRO A 230 0.09 -9.66 4.34
C PRO A 230 -1.37 -9.38 4.01
N ARG A 231 -1.77 -8.10 4.04
CA ARG A 231 -3.17 -7.65 3.92
C ARG A 231 -3.57 -7.19 2.51
N THR A 232 -2.75 -7.49 1.49
CA THR A 232 -3.08 -7.16 0.10
C THR A 232 -3.96 -8.22 -0.57
N THR A 233 -4.51 -7.90 -1.73
CA THR A 233 -5.25 -8.88 -2.54
C THR A 233 -4.30 -9.87 -3.23
N THR A 234 -4.76 -11.10 -3.50
CA THR A 234 -3.99 -12.13 -4.23
C THR A 234 -3.70 -11.70 -5.67
N ALA A 235 -2.64 -12.25 -6.27
CA ALA A 235 -2.29 -11.87 -7.65
C ALA A 235 -3.39 -12.23 -8.66
N LYS A 236 -4.07 -13.35 -8.45
CA LYS A 236 -5.22 -13.77 -9.28
C LYS A 236 -6.34 -12.75 -9.28
N GLN A 237 -6.68 -12.21 -8.10
CA GLN A 237 -7.73 -11.19 -7.99
C GLN A 237 -7.27 -9.85 -8.57
N LYS A 238 -5.98 -9.50 -8.42
CA LYS A 238 -5.39 -8.31 -9.08
C LYS A 238 -5.47 -8.41 -10.61
N LEU A 239 -5.23 -9.59 -11.20
CA LEU A 239 -5.42 -9.83 -12.64
C LEU A 239 -6.89 -9.68 -13.07
N LYS A 240 -7.84 -10.17 -12.24
CA LYS A 240 -9.27 -9.98 -12.48
C LYS A 240 -9.65 -8.50 -12.49
N VAL A 241 -9.08 -7.68 -11.59
CA VAL A 241 -9.29 -6.23 -11.57
C VAL A 241 -8.86 -5.59 -12.90
N ILE A 242 -7.68 -5.96 -13.40
CA ILE A 242 -7.17 -5.48 -14.69
C ILE A 242 -8.16 -5.83 -15.80
N ASN A 243 -8.62 -7.08 -15.86
CA ASN A 243 -9.57 -7.53 -16.87
C ASN A 243 -10.90 -6.76 -16.81
N GLU A 244 -11.49 -6.63 -15.64
CA GLU A 244 -12.80 -5.99 -15.49
C GLU A 244 -12.78 -4.49 -15.79
N LEU A 245 -11.73 -3.78 -15.35
CA LEU A 245 -11.61 -2.34 -15.57
C LEU A 245 -11.15 -2.02 -17.00
N SER A 246 -10.27 -2.84 -17.58
CA SER A 246 -9.88 -2.71 -18.99
C SER A 246 -11.07 -2.93 -19.92
N ALA A 247 -11.90 -3.95 -19.64
CA ALA A 247 -13.15 -4.18 -20.37
C ALA A 247 -14.16 -3.02 -20.21
N ALA A 248 -14.09 -2.27 -19.12
CA ALA A 248 -14.89 -1.04 -18.92
C ALA A 248 -14.27 0.21 -19.57
N GLY A 249 -13.15 0.05 -20.30
CA GLY A 249 -12.47 1.14 -21.02
C GLY A 249 -11.45 1.92 -20.20
N VAL A 250 -11.23 1.57 -18.92
CA VAL A 250 -10.21 2.22 -18.09
C VAL A 250 -8.82 1.85 -18.62
N ARG A 251 -7.94 2.84 -18.78
CA ARG A 251 -6.54 2.59 -19.16
C ARG A 251 -5.82 1.91 -18.00
N MET A 252 -5.73 0.57 -18.07
CA MET A 252 -5.10 -0.25 -17.05
C MET A 252 -3.62 -0.54 -17.33
N GLY A 253 -2.84 -0.56 -16.26
CA GLY A 253 -1.44 -0.99 -16.26
C GLY A 253 -1.08 -1.80 -15.01
N ILE A 254 0.18 -2.20 -14.93
CA ILE A 254 0.73 -2.91 -13.76
C ILE A 254 1.96 -2.24 -13.19
N MET A 255 2.03 -2.25 -11.86
CA MET A 255 3.21 -1.80 -11.11
C MET A 255 3.93 -3.01 -10.51
N MET A 256 5.15 -3.27 -10.97
CA MET A 256 6.06 -4.27 -10.38
C MET A 256 6.98 -3.56 -9.41
N GLY A 257 6.45 -3.22 -8.24
CA GLY A 257 7.14 -2.42 -7.23
C GLY A 257 6.91 -2.96 -5.82
N PRO A 258 7.95 -3.48 -5.14
CA PRO A 258 9.34 -3.60 -5.57
C PRO A 258 9.63 -4.93 -6.25
N MET A 259 10.59 -4.88 -7.17
CA MET A 259 11.37 -6.04 -7.60
C MET A 259 12.62 -6.14 -6.70
N ILE A 260 12.80 -7.32 -6.11
CA ILE A 260 13.85 -7.68 -5.17
C ILE A 260 14.72 -8.73 -5.89
N PRO A 261 15.98 -8.37 -6.24
CA PRO A 261 16.90 -9.30 -6.89
C PRO A 261 17.06 -10.59 -6.10
N GLY A 262 17.01 -11.73 -6.80
CA GLY A 262 17.10 -13.06 -6.18
C GLY A 262 15.84 -13.55 -5.46
N LEU A 263 14.80 -12.71 -5.30
CA LEU A 263 13.57 -13.10 -4.59
C LEU A 263 12.33 -13.16 -5.50
N ASN A 264 12.00 -12.07 -6.19
CA ASN A 264 10.82 -12.01 -7.08
C ASN A 264 11.09 -11.36 -8.45
N GLU A 265 12.29 -10.81 -8.66
CA GLU A 265 12.67 -10.14 -9.92
C GLU A 265 12.54 -11.05 -11.15
N HIS A 266 12.86 -12.35 -11.00
CA HIS A 266 12.69 -13.35 -12.05
C HIS A 266 11.24 -13.49 -12.57
N GLU A 267 10.24 -13.07 -11.78
CA GLU A 267 8.83 -13.16 -12.16
C GLU A 267 8.35 -12.02 -13.05
N MET A 268 9.17 -10.98 -13.29
CA MET A 268 8.75 -9.78 -14.00
C MET A 268 8.09 -10.08 -15.36
N GLN A 269 8.76 -10.90 -16.19
CA GLN A 269 8.29 -11.20 -17.55
C GLN A 269 6.94 -11.92 -17.54
N ARG A 270 6.75 -12.92 -16.66
CA ARG A 270 5.48 -13.64 -16.55
C ARG A 270 4.35 -12.78 -16.01
N ILE A 271 4.66 -11.88 -15.06
CA ILE A 271 3.69 -10.92 -14.52
C ILE A 271 3.24 -9.97 -15.63
N MET A 272 4.18 -9.43 -16.42
CA MET A 272 3.87 -8.58 -17.58
C MET A 272 3.00 -9.31 -18.61
N LYS A 273 3.35 -10.56 -18.95
CA LYS A 273 2.58 -11.38 -19.91
C LYS A 273 1.15 -11.60 -19.43
N ALA A 274 0.98 -12.10 -18.20
CA ALA A 274 -0.34 -12.35 -17.62
C ALA A 274 -1.17 -11.07 -17.50
N ALA A 275 -0.55 -9.95 -17.14
CA ALA A 275 -1.22 -8.65 -17.10
C ALA A 275 -1.68 -8.20 -18.48
N ARG A 276 -0.83 -8.36 -19.51
CA ARG A 276 -1.17 -8.04 -20.90
C ARG A 276 -2.34 -8.90 -21.39
N ASP A 277 -2.34 -10.19 -21.08
CA ASP A 277 -3.43 -11.11 -21.43
C ASP A 277 -4.77 -10.73 -20.77
N ASN A 278 -4.72 -10.04 -19.63
CA ASN A 278 -5.89 -9.49 -18.95
C ASN A 278 -6.22 -8.05 -19.38
N GLY A 279 -5.55 -7.48 -20.38
CA GLY A 279 -5.89 -6.17 -20.94
C GLY A 279 -5.09 -4.99 -20.38
N ALA A 280 -3.98 -5.23 -19.67
CA ALA A 280 -3.04 -4.15 -19.36
C ALA A 280 -2.38 -3.61 -20.64
N THR A 281 -2.15 -2.30 -20.67
CA THR A 281 -1.59 -1.58 -21.84
C THR A 281 -0.26 -0.90 -21.56
N PHE A 282 0.13 -0.79 -20.29
CA PHE A 282 1.40 -0.21 -19.87
C PHE A 282 1.88 -0.84 -18.57
N THR A 283 3.15 -0.64 -18.26
CA THR A 283 3.79 -1.17 -17.06
C THR A 283 4.76 -0.15 -16.47
N ALA A 284 4.98 -0.22 -15.17
CA ALA A 284 6.09 0.40 -14.48
C ALA A 284 6.70 -0.61 -13.51
N TYR A 285 7.96 -0.41 -13.17
CA TYR A 285 8.66 -1.21 -12.17
C TYR A 285 9.58 -0.34 -11.34
N THR A 286 9.88 -0.79 -10.13
CA THR A 286 10.92 -0.22 -9.29
C THR A 286 11.68 -1.34 -8.60
N PHE A 287 13.00 -1.20 -8.52
CA PHE A 287 13.78 -2.05 -7.64
C PHE A 287 13.63 -1.59 -6.19
N ILE A 288 13.78 -2.53 -5.26
CA ILE A 288 13.70 -2.23 -3.83
C ILE A 288 14.70 -1.15 -3.43
N ARG A 289 14.25 -0.25 -2.55
CA ARG A 289 15.06 0.80 -1.94
C ARG A 289 14.80 0.80 -0.44
N LEU A 290 15.85 0.62 0.35
CA LEU A 290 15.76 0.46 1.81
C LEU A 290 16.20 1.75 2.51
N ASN A 291 15.48 2.84 2.25
CA ASN A 291 15.82 4.15 2.79
C ASN A 291 15.31 4.30 4.23
N GLY A 292 16.11 4.94 5.09
CA GLY A 292 15.70 5.28 6.46
C GLY A 292 15.38 4.06 7.31
N ALA A 293 14.27 4.11 8.04
CA ALA A 293 13.86 3.06 8.98
C ALA A 293 13.59 1.70 8.30
N ILE A 294 13.32 1.73 6.99
CA ILE A 294 12.96 0.54 6.21
C ILE A 294 14.10 -0.46 6.14
N LYS A 295 15.36 -0.01 6.16
CA LYS A 295 16.52 -0.92 6.22
C LYS A 295 16.45 -1.84 7.44
N PHE A 296 16.10 -1.29 8.61
CA PHE A 296 16.03 -2.07 9.84
C PHE A 296 14.85 -3.04 9.82
N LEU A 297 13.68 -2.56 9.37
CA LEU A 297 12.49 -3.39 9.23
C LEU A 297 12.68 -4.53 8.21
N PHE A 298 13.36 -4.25 7.10
CA PHE A 298 13.61 -5.26 6.06
C PHE A 298 14.74 -6.23 6.42
N HIS A 299 15.61 -5.88 7.38
CA HIS A 299 16.61 -6.81 7.90
C HIS A 299 16.04 -7.72 9.00
N ASP A 300 15.06 -7.22 9.75
CA ASP A 300 14.28 -8.00 10.73
C ASP A 300 13.39 -9.04 10.03
N TRP A 301 12.81 -8.66 8.89
CA TRP A 301 12.02 -9.52 8.00
C TRP A 301 12.88 -10.48 7.16
#